data_AF-A0A954NYA4-F1
#
_entry.id   AF-A0A954NYA4-F1
#
_cell.length_a   1.000
_cell.length_b   1.000
_cell.length_c   1.000
_cell.angle_alpha   90.00
_cell.angle_beta   90.00
_cell.angle_gamma   90.00
#
_symmetry.space_group_name_H-M   'P 1'
#
loop_
_entity.id
_entity.type
_entity.pdbx_description
1 polymer ?
#
loop_
_entity_poly.entity_id
_entity_poly.type
_entity_poly.pdbx_seq_one_letter_code
_entity_poly.pdbx_strand_id
1 'polypeptide(L)'
;MFNPLRSILRSSAALLCMVLFGLSLAGCRSPSEAEIEGAQLSGATMGTTWNVRLTDLPGGTDRLALTRQIEQALDSVNAGMSNWRDDSELSLFNSSTSTDWFPVSRETATVVSEAQRISRLSGGAFDVTVAPLVGLWSFGPDAGPPAVPSTAALERVRQRVGYTHLEARLDPPALRKSLPDLSVDLSAIAKGFGVDHVAHLLDELGAEAYMVEIGGEVRTRGLRGDGTPWRIGVEAPIRGRRTLHRVIRLSDASMATSGDYRSFVEIDGQEYSHTIDPRTGRPARHRLGSVSVIADSCMEADGLATTLMVLGPEAGYEWASENQIAALLIERHEDGTFTEQATPAFSRYESPARAAQPAAENSATGDHGAADDDDQGGLLPILLASGAVFLIAFAGMAAGVIFSNRRLKGSCGGLAGMRDEDGGVQCESCGTPSPDCSGEPAEAGGTAPRSPAGNDCSADKAEGEACGPEVPAGCPGDQGNCTETECPLSAAVTEARRTSASAR
;
A
#
# COMPACT_ATOMS: atom_id res chain seq x y z
N MET A 1 79.13 28.48 -7.72
CA MET A 1 78.79 27.58 -6.60
C MET A 1 77.29 27.69 -6.33
N PHE A 2 76.48 26.90 -7.03
CA PHE A 2 75.04 26.80 -6.77
C PHE A 2 74.84 25.82 -5.61
N ASN A 3 74.24 26.31 -4.52
CA ASN A 3 74.16 25.60 -3.25
C ASN A 3 72.98 24.59 -3.27
N PRO A 4 73.22 23.28 -3.37
CA PRO A 4 72.17 22.28 -3.61
C PRO A 4 71.22 22.11 -2.41
N LEU A 5 71.61 22.60 -1.21
CA LEU A 5 70.79 22.49 0.00
C LEU A 5 69.49 23.31 -0.06
N ARG A 6 69.45 24.45 -0.78
CA ARG A 6 68.23 25.28 -0.85
C ARG A 6 67.11 24.66 -1.71
N SER A 7 67.47 23.76 -2.63
CA SER A 7 66.53 23.04 -3.50
C SER A 7 65.78 21.94 -2.73
N ILE A 8 66.49 21.22 -1.86
CA ILE A 8 65.94 20.10 -1.09
C ILE A 8 64.98 20.62 0.00
N LEU A 9 65.31 21.73 0.66
CA LEU A 9 64.42 22.35 1.66
C LEU A 9 63.13 22.93 1.06
N ARG A 10 63.17 23.48 -0.16
CA ARG A 10 61.97 23.99 -0.85
C ARG A 10 61.03 22.87 -1.31
N SER A 11 61.61 21.76 -1.78
CA SER A 11 60.84 20.58 -2.21
C SER A 11 60.15 19.87 -1.04
N SER A 12 60.80 19.85 0.13
CA SER A 12 60.25 19.25 1.36
C SER A 12 59.10 20.07 1.95
N ALA A 13 59.19 21.40 1.91
CA ALA A 13 58.12 22.29 2.36
C ALA A 13 56.87 22.25 1.45
N ALA A 14 57.07 22.12 0.13
CA ALA A 14 55.96 21.97 -0.82
C ALA A 14 55.22 20.64 -0.63
N LEU A 15 55.95 19.55 -0.37
CA LEU A 15 55.37 18.23 -0.09
C LEU A 15 54.56 18.24 1.21
N LEU A 16 55.07 18.90 2.26
CA LEU A 16 54.38 19.02 3.55
C LEU A 16 53.10 19.86 3.44
N CYS A 17 53.14 20.98 2.70
CA CYS A 17 51.94 21.79 2.43
C CYS A 17 50.90 21.04 1.59
N MET A 18 51.33 20.21 0.63
CA MET A 18 50.41 19.41 -0.19
C MET A 18 49.76 18.28 0.61
N VAL A 19 50.49 17.66 1.55
CA VAL A 19 49.95 16.66 2.48
C VAL A 19 48.99 17.31 3.48
N LEU A 20 49.32 18.47 4.04
CA LEU A 20 48.44 19.22 4.95
C LEU A 20 47.17 19.72 4.24
N PHE A 21 47.26 20.14 2.98
CA PHE A 21 46.11 20.54 2.17
C PHE A 21 45.21 19.35 1.80
N GLY A 22 45.81 18.18 1.52
CA GLY A 22 45.08 16.92 1.32
C GLY A 22 44.33 16.47 2.58
N LEU A 23 44.93 16.65 3.77
CA LEU A 23 44.29 16.35 5.06
C LEU A 23 43.14 17.31 5.39
N SER A 24 43.24 18.59 4.99
CA SER A 24 42.15 19.56 5.16
C SER A 24 40.95 19.32 4.23
N LEU A 25 41.14 18.63 3.09
CA LEU A 25 40.05 18.23 2.19
C LEU A 25 39.32 16.95 2.67
N ALA A 26 39.91 16.18 3.58
CA ALA A 26 39.27 15.01 4.19
C ALA A 26 38.30 15.36 5.34
N GLY A 27 38.32 16.62 5.83
CA GLY A 27 37.52 17.07 6.97
C GLY A 27 36.16 17.67 6.64
N CYS A 28 35.88 17.99 5.37
CA CYS A 28 34.57 18.46 4.92
C CYS A 28 33.78 17.32 4.29
N ARG A 29 33.47 16.30 5.09
CA ARG A 29 32.31 15.47 4.80
C ARG A 29 31.12 16.22 5.36
N SER A 30 30.44 16.97 4.50
CA SER A 30 29.05 17.37 4.77
C SER A 30 28.32 16.12 5.27
N PRO A 31 27.51 16.17 6.34
CA PRO A 31 26.73 15.01 6.74
C PRO A 31 25.91 14.63 5.52
N SER A 32 26.32 13.55 4.86
CA SER A 32 25.55 12.96 3.78
C SER A 32 24.22 12.58 4.39
N GLU A 33 23.13 12.71 3.63
CA GLU A 33 21.78 12.22 3.96
C GLU A 33 21.72 10.70 4.32
N ALA A 34 22.88 10.04 4.44
CA ALA A 34 23.09 8.67 4.87
C ALA A 34 23.05 8.45 6.40
N GLU A 35 22.87 9.49 7.23
CA GLU A 35 22.67 9.36 8.70
C GLU A 35 21.20 9.55 9.13
N ILE A 36 20.26 9.05 8.33
CA ILE A 36 18.96 8.61 8.87
C ILE A 36 19.00 7.08 8.84
N GLU A 37 19.80 6.53 9.75
CA GLU A 37 20.02 5.10 9.92
C GLU A 37 18.71 4.49 10.46
N GLY A 38 17.84 4.02 9.55
CA GLY A 38 16.56 3.43 9.88
C GLY A 38 16.26 2.21 9.02
N ALA A 39 15.42 1.31 9.51
CA ALA A 39 15.02 0.14 8.76
C ALA A 39 13.85 0.46 7.82
N GLN A 40 13.99 0.10 6.53
CA GLN A 40 12.90 0.14 5.56
C GLN A 40 12.61 -1.29 5.09
N LEU A 41 11.37 -1.71 5.30
CA LEU A 41 10.85 -3.02 4.90
C LEU A 41 9.69 -2.80 3.92
N SER A 42 9.51 -3.71 2.98
CA SER A 42 8.45 -3.61 1.98
C SER A 42 8.10 -4.98 1.41
N GLY A 43 6.87 -5.11 0.92
CA GLY A 43 6.38 -6.33 0.27
C GLY A 43 5.02 -6.10 -0.41
N ALA A 44 4.33 -7.18 -0.75
CA ALA A 44 3.01 -7.15 -1.37
C ALA A 44 1.94 -7.68 -0.41
N THR A 45 0.73 -7.12 -0.47
CA THR A 45 -0.46 -7.60 0.26
C THR A 45 -1.72 -6.98 -0.33
N MET A 46 -2.90 -7.62 -0.19
CA MET A 46 -4.21 -7.02 -0.53
C MET A 46 -4.28 -6.41 -1.94
N GLY A 47 -3.59 -7.01 -2.92
CA GLY A 47 -3.54 -6.50 -4.30
C GLY A 47 -2.71 -5.21 -4.48
N THR A 48 -1.92 -4.82 -3.48
CA THR A 48 -1.06 -3.63 -3.45
C THR A 48 0.28 -3.93 -2.75
N THR A 49 1.03 -2.89 -2.41
CA THR A 49 2.29 -2.98 -1.65
C THR A 49 2.14 -2.43 -0.24
N TRP A 50 2.96 -2.93 0.68
CA TRP A 50 3.16 -2.36 2.00
C TRP A 50 4.60 -1.84 2.15
N ASN A 51 4.78 -0.81 2.96
CA ASN A 51 6.05 -0.22 3.33
C ASN A 51 6.07 0.10 4.84
N VAL A 52 7.09 -0.36 5.55
CA VAL A 52 7.34 0.00 6.94
C VAL A 52 8.69 0.70 7.04
N ARG A 53 8.70 1.89 7.63
CA ARG A 53 9.93 2.62 7.99
C ARG A 53 10.03 2.71 9.49
N LEU A 54 11.18 2.36 10.05
CA LEU A 54 11.47 2.47 11.47
C LEU A 54 12.72 3.34 11.65
N THR A 55 12.75 4.12 12.73
CA THR A 55 14.00 4.79 13.15
C THR A 55 14.98 3.75 13.68
N ASP A 56 14.51 2.78 14.48
CA ASP A 56 15.34 1.70 15.03
C ASP A 56 14.61 0.35 14.94
N LEU A 57 15.37 -0.74 14.88
CA LEU A 57 14.78 -2.09 14.94
C LEU A 57 14.39 -2.44 16.39
N PRO A 58 13.13 -2.85 16.63
CA PRO A 58 12.68 -3.18 17.98
C PRO A 58 13.35 -4.46 18.52
N GLY A 59 13.73 -4.43 19.80
CA GLY A 59 14.12 -5.63 20.55
C GLY A 59 15.32 -6.42 20.01
N GLY A 60 16.21 -5.81 19.20
CA GLY A 60 17.31 -6.53 18.55
C GLY A 60 16.84 -7.53 17.48
N THR A 61 15.60 -7.39 17.01
CA THR A 61 15.01 -8.25 15.98
C THR A 61 15.74 -8.08 14.65
N ASP A 62 16.10 -9.19 14.01
CA ASP A 62 16.65 -9.16 12.66
C ASP A 62 15.59 -8.74 11.63
N ARG A 63 16.01 -8.01 10.59
CA ARG A 63 15.11 -7.47 9.56
C ARG A 63 14.28 -8.56 8.89
N LEU A 64 14.86 -9.73 8.61
CA LEU A 64 14.15 -10.82 7.96
C LEU A 64 13.12 -11.47 8.90
N ALA A 65 13.40 -11.52 10.20
CA ALA A 65 12.45 -12.00 11.19
C ALA A 65 11.26 -11.03 11.35
N LEU A 66 11.52 -9.72 11.34
CA LEU A 66 10.47 -8.71 11.40
C LEU A 66 9.61 -8.71 10.12
N THR A 67 10.23 -8.77 8.93
CA THR A 67 9.50 -8.89 7.66
C THR A 67 8.53 -10.06 7.68
N ARG A 68 8.97 -11.25 8.12
CA ARG A 68 8.10 -12.43 8.18
C ARG A 68 6.93 -12.26 9.15
N GLN A 69 7.15 -11.60 10.29
CA GLN A 69 6.05 -11.32 11.24
C GLN A 69 5.04 -10.34 10.66
N ILE A 70 5.51 -9.30 9.96
CA ILE A 70 4.64 -8.34 9.26
C ILE A 70 3.83 -9.06 8.17
N GLU A 71 4.48 -9.90 7.35
CA GLU A 71 3.81 -10.68 6.31
C GLU A 71 2.75 -11.62 6.92
N GLN A 72 3.07 -12.33 8.00
CA GLN A 72 2.11 -13.18 8.70
C GLN A 72 0.91 -12.40 9.26
N ALA A 73 1.16 -11.23 9.85
CA ALA A 73 0.09 -10.35 10.33
C ALA A 73 -0.83 -9.93 9.17
N LEU A 74 -0.27 -9.53 8.03
CA LEU A 74 -1.04 -9.15 6.85
C LEU A 74 -1.76 -10.32 6.18
N ASP A 75 -1.15 -11.51 6.17
CA ASP A 75 -1.77 -12.74 5.67
C ASP A 75 -2.98 -13.13 6.51
N SER A 76 -2.92 -12.92 7.84
CA SER A 76 -4.07 -13.15 8.73
C SER A 76 -5.25 -12.23 8.39
N VAL A 77 -4.97 -10.96 8.05
CA VAL A 77 -6.01 -10.02 7.59
C VAL A 77 -6.61 -10.47 6.26
N ASN A 78 -5.79 -10.93 5.31
CA ASN A 78 -6.29 -11.47 4.05
C ASN A 78 -7.13 -12.74 4.24
N ALA A 79 -6.73 -13.63 5.16
CA ALA A 79 -7.49 -14.84 5.50
C ALA A 79 -8.83 -14.51 6.19
N GLY A 80 -8.92 -13.41 6.94
CA GLY A 80 -10.19 -12.96 7.52
C GLY A 80 -11.10 -12.22 6.54
N MET A 81 -10.54 -11.30 5.74
CA MET A 81 -11.32 -10.18 5.18
C MET A 81 -11.25 -10.05 3.66
N SER A 82 -10.55 -10.94 2.94
CA SER A 82 -10.43 -10.81 1.48
C SER A 82 -11.65 -11.37 0.73
N ASN A 83 -12.29 -10.52 -0.07
CA ASN A 83 -13.33 -10.92 -1.03
C ASN A 83 -12.79 -11.71 -2.24
N TRP A 84 -11.47 -11.74 -2.43
CA TRP A 84 -10.80 -12.39 -3.58
C TRP A 84 -10.31 -13.81 -3.27
N ARG A 85 -10.49 -14.24 -2.03
CA ARG A 85 -10.13 -15.58 -1.55
C ARG A 85 -11.40 -16.33 -1.21
N ASP A 86 -11.66 -17.44 -1.88
CA ASP A 86 -12.84 -18.27 -1.62
C ASP A 86 -12.82 -18.90 -0.22
N ASP A 87 -11.64 -19.03 0.37
CA ASP A 87 -11.41 -19.63 1.69
C ASP A 87 -11.33 -18.62 2.85
N SER A 88 -11.56 -17.32 2.61
CA SER A 88 -11.54 -16.32 3.68
C SER A 88 -12.77 -16.41 4.57
N GLU A 89 -12.67 -15.99 5.83
CA GLU A 89 -13.83 -15.95 6.75
C GLU A 89 -14.99 -15.14 6.14
N LEU A 90 -14.68 -14.02 5.49
CA LEU A 90 -15.66 -13.15 4.83
C LEU A 90 -16.33 -13.83 3.63
N SER A 91 -15.58 -14.53 2.77
CA SER A 91 -16.15 -15.26 1.63
C SER A 91 -17.01 -16.43 2.07
N LEU A 92 -16.60 -17.14 3.13
CA LEU A 92 -17.42 -18.19 3.75
C LEU A 92 -18.70 -17.63 4.38
N PHE A 93 -18.63 -16.46 5.04
CA PHE A 93 -19.82 -15.77 5.53
C PHE A 93 -20.75 -15.31 4.40
N ASN A 94 -20.19 -14.79 3.30
CA ASN A 94 -20.96 -14.33 2.14
C ASN A 94 -21.68 -15.49 1.44
N SER A 95 -21.02 -16.65 1.30
CA SER A 95 -21.59 -17.85 0.66
C SER A 95 -22.59 -18.60 1.54
N SER A 96 -22.52 -18.45 2.87
CA SER A 96 -23.51 -19.03 3.78
C SER A 96 -24.89 -18.41 3.58
N THR A 97 -25.94 -19.22 3.52
CA THR A 97 -27.34 -18.76 3.50
C THR A 97 -27.98 -18.73 4.89
N SER A 98 -27.21 -19.07 5.94
CA SER A 98 -27.70 -19.05 7.31
C SER A 98 -27.98 -17.62 7.77
N THR A 99 -29.04 -17.47 8.57
CA THR A 99 -29.39 -16.23 9.28
C THR A 99 -29.06 -16.28 10.77
N ASP A 100 -28.44 -17.38 11.21
CA ASP A 100 -27.88 -17.52 12.56
C ASP A 100 -26.50 -16.87 12.67
N TRP A 101 -25.96 -16.84 13.89
CA TRP A 101 -24.60 -16.37 14.13
C TRP A 101 -23.56 -17.27 13.45
N PHE A 102 -22.74 -16.66 12.61
CA PHE A 102 -21.60 -17.27 11.93
C PHE A 102 -20.31 -16.90 12.69
N PRO A 103 -19.57 -17.88 13.25
CA PRO A 103 -18.32 -17.61 13.96
C PRO A 103 -17.26 -17.00 13.04
N VAL A 104 -16.54 -16.00 13.53
CA VAL A 104 -15.41 -15.37 12.85
C VAL A 104 -14.31 -15.03 13.86
N SER A 105 -13.13 -14.66 13.40
CA SER A 105 -12.08 -14.08 14.24
C SER A 105 -12.53 -12.79 14.94
N ARG A 106 -11.85 -12.43 16.03
CA ARG A 106 -12.13 -11.17 16.76
C ARG A 106 -11.83 -9.96 15.88
N GLU A 107 -10.82 -10.06 15.02
CA GLU A 107 -10.37 -9.07 14.06
C GLU A 107 -11.48 -8.79 13.04
N THR A 108 -12.01 -9.81 12.38
CA THR A 108 -13.14 -9.68 11.44
C THR A 108 -14.37 -9.07 12.14
N ALA A 109 -14.72 -9.54 13.34
CA ALA A 109 -15.85 -8.98 14.08
C ALA A 109 -15.63 -7.49 14.47
N THR A 110 -14.38 -7.11 14.77
CA THR A 110 -14.01 -5.72 15.10
C THR A 110 -14.17 -4.81 13.89
N VAL A 111 -13.66 -5.21 12.73
CA VAL A 111 -13.76 -4.43 11.48
C VAL A 111 -15.22 -4.26 11.07
N VAL A 112 -16.03 -5.32 11.14
CA VAL A 112 -17.46 -5.22 10.81
C VAL A 112 -18.21 -4.36 11.83
N SER A 113 -17.87 -4.44 13.12
CA SER A 113 -18.44 -3.59 14.15
C SER A 113 -18.15 -2.10 13.90
N GLU A 114 -16.92 -1.79 13.49
CA GLU A 114 -16.53 -0.41 13.15
C GLU A 114 -17.21 0.07 11.87
N ALA A 115 -17.25 -0.76 10.83
CA ALA A 115 -17.99 -0.47 9.62
C ALA A 115 -19.47 -0.14 9.92
N GLN A 116 -20.11 -0.93 10.78
CA GLN A 116 -21.47 -0.70 11.25
C GLN A 116 -21.64 0.62 12.03
N ARG A 117 -20.64 1.02 12.81
CA ARG A 117 -20.62 2.32 13.50
C ARG A 117 -20.60 3.47 12.48
N ILE A 118 -19.71 3.40 11.49
CA ILE A 118 -19.57 4.42 10.44
C ILE A 118 -20.83 4.47 9.56
N SER A 119 -21.43 3.31 9.23
CA SER A 119 -22.70 3.25 8.50
C SER A 119 -23.83 3.96 9.23
N ARG A 120 -23.96 3.76 10.54
CA ARG A 120 -24.95 4.49 11.36
C ARG A 120 -24.66 5.98 11.43
N LEU A 121 -23.40 6.37 11.65
CA LEU A 121 -22.98 7.77 11.76
C LEU A 121 -23.24 8.55 10.46
N SER A 122 -23.04 7.90 9.31
CA SER A 122 -23.17 8.50 7.98
C SER A 122 -24.57 8.37 7.36
N GLY A 123 -25.52 7.75 8.07
CA GLY A 123 -26.85 7.47 7.53
C GLY A 123 -26.84 6.54 6.30
N GLY A 124 -25.87 5.63 6.23
CA GLY A 124 -25.70 4.67 5.13
C GLY A 124 -24.99 5.21 3.90
N ALA A 125 -24.29 6.35 3.99
CA ALA A 125 -23.36 6.75 2.92
C ALA A 125 -22.16 5.79 2.83
N PHE A 126 -21.72 5.28 3.98
CA PHE A 126 -20.82 4.12 4.04
C PHE A 126 -21.61 2.86 4.35
N ASP A 127 -21.47 1.82 3.54
CA ASP A 127 -22.16 0.55 3.75
C ASP A 127 -21.31 -0.59 3.19
N VAL A 128 -20.83 -1.49 4.04
CA VAL A 128 -20.02 -2.64 3.63
C VAL A 128 -20.85 -3.75 2.98
N THR A 129 -22.18 -3.65 2.96
CA THR A 129 -23.05 -4.63 2.29
C THR A 129 -23.23 -4.37 0.79
N VAL A 130 -22.48 -3.42 0.23
CA VAL A 130 -22.54 -3.03 -1.20
C VAL A 130 -21.91 -4.04 -2.15
N ALA A 131 -21.35 -5.15 -1.67
CA ALA A 131 -20.70 -6.16 -2.52
C ALA A 131 -21.53 -6.56 -3.76
N PRO A 132 -22.86 -6.77 -3.67
CA PRO A 132 -23.69 -7.06 -4.84
C PRO A 132 -23.74 -5.92 -5.86
N LEU A 133 -23.66 -4.66 -5.43
CA LEU A 133 -23.60 -3.49 -6.30
C LEU A 133 -22.21 -3.34 -6.93
N VAL A 134 -21.14 -3.58 -6.17
CA VAL A 134 -19.75 -3.59 -6.66
C VAL A 134 -19.60 -4.60 -7.80
N GLY A 135 -20.13 -5.82 -7.62
CA GLY A 135 -20.18 -6.84 -8.68
C GLY A 135 -21.03 -6.41 -9.88
N LEU A 136 -22.19 -5.80 -9.64
CA LEU A 136 -23.09 -5.32 -10.71
C LEU A 136 -22.42 -4.28 -11.62
N TRP A 137 -21.55 -3.45 -11.06
CA TRP A 137 -20.76 -2.43 -11.79
C TRP A 137 -19.38 -2.93 -12.24
N SER A 138 -19.12 -4.24 -12.20
CA SER A 138 -17.88 -4.87 -12.67
C SER A 138 -16.61 -4.44 -11.92
N PHE A 139 -16.71 -4.13 -10.62
CA PHE A 139 -15.55 -3.83 -9.76
C PHE A 139 -15.14 -5.00 -8.84
N GLY A 140 -15.90 -6.09 -8.80
CA GLY A 140 -15.68 -7.24 -7.92
C GLY A 140 -14.92 -8.42 -8.57
N PRO A 141 -14.66 -9.50 -7.81
CA PRO A 141 -13.96 -10.70 -8.31
C PRO A 141 -14.70 -11.39 -9.46
N ASP A 142 -16.03 -11.40 -9.43
CA ASP A 142 -16.89 -12.00 -10.46
C ASP A 142 -17.31 -11.00 -11.54
N ALA A 143 -16.52 -9.94 -11.76
CA ALA A 143 -16.85 -8.90 -12.72
C ALA A 143 -16.99 -9.45 -14.14
N GLY A 144 -18.21 -9.39 -14.68
CA GLY A 144 -18.47 -9.53 -16.11
C GLY A 144 -17.97 -8.33 -16.92
N PRO A 145 -18.08 -8.35 -18.26
CA PRO A 145 -17.68 -7.23 -19.10
C PRO A 145 -18.35 -5.93 -18.63
N PRO A 146 -17.61 -4.80 -18.53
CA PRO A 146 -18.16 -3.54 -18.04
C PRO A 146 -19.37 -3.11 -18.85
N ALA A 147 -20.51 -2.92 -18.18
CA ALA A 147 -21.76 -2.51 -18.81
C ALA A 147 -22.59 -1.69 -17.81
N VAL A 148 -23.34 -0.70 -18.32
CA VAL A 148 -24.25 0.08 -17.47
C VAL A 148 -25.43 -0.83 -17.08
N PRO A 149 -25.68 -1.07 -15.78
CA PRO A 149 -26.78 -1.92 -15.36
C PRO A 149 -28.13 -1.31 -15.72
N SER A 150 -29.07 -2.13 -16.19
CA SER A 150 -30.46 -1.70 -16.37
C SER A 150 -31.07 -1.26 -15.02
N THR A 151 -31.98 -0.29 -15.04
CA THR A 151 -32.69 0.18 -13.84
C THR A 151 -33.34 -0.98 -13.07
N ALA A 152 -33.96 -1.93 -13.77
CA ALA A 152 -34.59 -3.08 -13.14
C ALA A 152 -33.59 -4.05 -12.50
N ALA A 153 -32.38 -4.20 -13.05
CA ALA A 153 -31.32 -4.99 -12.42
C ALA A 153 -30.80 -4.27 -11.16
N LEU A 154 -30.58 -2.96 -11.26
CA LEU A 154 -30.12 -2.14 -10.15
C LEU A 154 -31.09 -2.18 -8.96
N GLU A 155 -32.39 -1.99 -9.20
CA GLU A 155 -33.42 -2.05 -8.15
C GLU A 155 -33.47 -3.43 -7.47
N ARG A 156 -33.35 -4.52 -8.22
CA ARG A 156 -33.29 -5.87 -7.66
C ARG A 156 -32.07 -6.08 -6.77
N VAL A 157 -30.89 -5.60 -7.20
CA VAL A 157 -29.66 -5.74 -6.40
C VAL A 157 -29.72 -4.88 -5.14
N ARG A 158 -30.27 -3.66 -5.21
CA ARG A 158 -30.42 -2.76 -4.06
C ARG A 158 -31.28 -3.34 -2.94
N GLN A 159 -32.23 -4.22 -3.23
CA GLN A 159 -33.03 -4.91 -2.20
C GLN A 159 -32.20 -5.86 -1.33
N ARG A 160 -31.00 -6.23 -1.77
CA ARG A 160 -30.06 -7.11 -1.05
C ARG A 160 -28.94 -6.33 -0.36
N VAL A 161 -29.01 -5.01 -0.34
CA VAL A 161 -28.01 -4.13 0.28
C VAL A 161 -28.68 -3.36 1.42
N GLY A 162 -27.99 -3.30 2.55
CA GLY A 162 -28.39 -2.48 3.67
C GLY A 162 -27.67 -2.90 4.94
N TYR A 163 -26.84 -2.01 5.48
CA TYR A 163 -26.09 -2.23 6.71
C TYR A 163 -26.97 -2.64 7.90
N THR A 164 -28.24 -2.22 7.93
CA THR A 164 -29.21 -2.61 8.97
C THR A 164 -29.50 -4.11 9.03
N HIS A 165 -29.16 -4.85 7.98
CA HIS A 165 -29.33 -6.31 7.91
C HIS A 165 -28.12 -7.08 8.43
N LEU A 166 -27.02 -6.41 8.77
CA LEU A 166 -25.77 -7.01 9.24
C LEU A 166 -25.54 -6.66 10.72
N GLU A 167 -25.18 -7.66 11.51
CA GLU A 167 -24.83 -7.53 12.92
C GLU A 167 -23.46 -8.14 13.18
N ALA A 168 -22.73 -7.55 14.12
CA ALA A 168 -21.47 -8.08 14.64
C ALA A 168 -21.54 -8.20 16.16
N ARG A 169 -20.96 -9.27 16.68
CA ARG A 169 -20.76 -9.51 18.12
C ARG A 169 -19.30 -9.81 18.37
N LEU A 170 -18.73 -9.27 19.45
CA LEU A 170 -17.31 -9.45 19.81
C LEU A 170 -17.06 -10.58 20.81
N ASP A 171 -18.11 -11.12 21.45
CA ASP A 171 -17.98 -12.19 22.45
C ASP A 171 -19.22 -13.14 22.49
N PRO A 172 -19.07 -14.43 22.11
CA PRO A 172 -17.99 -14.90 21.25
C PRO A 172 -18.06 -14.19 19.88
N PRO A 173 -16.91 -13.95 19.22
CA PRO A 173 -16.85 -13.21 17.96
C PRO A 173 -17.66 -13.92 16.87
N ALA A 174 -18.62 -13.20 16.29
CA ALA A 174 -19.52 -13.74 15.28
C ALA A 174 -20.20 -12.63 14.49
N LEU A 175 -20.58 -12.93 13.25
CA LEU A 175 -21.42 -12.08 12.39
C LEU A 175 -22.80 -12.70 12.22
N ARG A 176 -23.80 -11.88 11.92
CA ARG A 176 -25.14 -12.36 11.56
C ARG A 176 -25.73 -11.50 10.46
N LYS A 177 -26.44 -12.12 9.52
CA LYS A 177 -27.22 -11.43 8.49
C LYS A 177 -28.69 -11.86 8.55
N SER A 178 -29.59 -10.89 8.41
CA SER A 178 -31.04 -11.16 8.36
C SER A 178 -31.55 -11.48 6.95
N LEU A 179 -30.77 -11.15 5.92
CA LEU A 179 -31.02 -11.55 4.54
C LEU A 179 -30.01 -12.65 4.16
N PRO A 180 -30.46 -13.85 3.72
CA PRO A 180 -29.58 -14.94 3.33
C PRO A 180 -28.56 -14.55 2.26
N ASP A 181 -28.98 -13.72 1.30
CA ASP A 181 -28.17 -13.28 0.17
C ASP A 181 -27.40 -11.97 0.43
N LEU A 182 -27.34 -11.50 1.69
CA LEU A 182 -26.50 -10.36 2.04
C LEU A 182 -25.04 -10.75 1.86
N SER A 183 -24.28 -9.89 1.19
CA SER A 183 -22.85 -10.06 0.97
C SER A 183 -22.11 -8.82 1.42
N VAL A 184 -20.98 -9.02 2.06
CA VAL A 184 -20.14 -7.98 2.68
C VAL A 184 -18.85 -7.82 1.89
N ASP A 185 -18.42 -6.58 1.70
CA ASP A 185 -17.16 -6.15 1.12
C ASP A 185 -16.49 -5.16 2.08
N LEU A 186 -15.31 -5.55 2.58
CA LEU A 186 -14.54 -4.75 3.54
C LEU A 186 -13.41 -3.96 2.87
N SER A 187 -13.36 -3.86 1.54
CA SER A 187 -12.27 -3.22 0.79
C SER A 187 -12.07 -1.73 1.14
N ALA A 188 -13.10 -1.07 1.67
CA ALA A 188 -13.07 0.34 2.07
C ALA A 188 -12.71 0.58 3.56
N ILE A 189 -12.26 -0.45 4.29
CA ILE A 189 -11.92 -0.35 5.71
C ILE A 189 -10.81 -1.34 6.15
N ALA A 190 -10.69 -2.48 5.48
CA ALA A 190 -9.77 -3.56 5.85
C ALA A 190 -8.30 -3.19 5.62
N LYS A 191 -7.97 -2.32 4.66
CA LYS A 191 -6.59 -1.83 4.46
C LYS A 191 -6.16 -0.96 5.63
N GLY A 192 -7.02 -0.02 6.04
CA GLY A 192 -6.82 0.75 7.27
C GLY A 192 -6.59 -0.16 8.48
N PHE A 193 -7.40 -1.22 8.64
CA PHE A 193 -7.17 -2.20 9.71
C PHE A 193 -5.83 -2.93 9.57
N GLY A 194 -5.42 -3.33 8.36
CA GLY A 194 -4.11 -3.94 8.13
C GLY A 194 -2.94 -3.05 8.57
N VAL A 195 -3.05 -1.74 8.34
CA VAL A 195 -2.08 -0.75 8.82
C VAL A 195 -2.05 -0.72 10.35
N ASP A 196 -3.21 -0.66 11.00
CA ASP A 196 -3.32 -0.66 12.46
C ASP A 196 -2.80 -1.96 13.08
N HIS A 197 -3.05 -3.10 12.42
CA HIS A 197 -2.61 -4.41 12.90
C HIS A 197 -1.09 -4.56 12.86
N VAL A 198 -0.44 -4.10 11.79
CA VAL A 198 1.02 -4.04 11.71
C VAL A 198 1.59 -3.06 12.73
N ALA A 199 0.96 -1.89 12.91
CA ALA A 199 1.39 -0.92 13.91
C ALA A 199 1.28 -1.47 15.34
N HIS A 200 0.22 -2.22 15.65
CA HIS A 200 0.06 -2.89 16.93
C HIS A 200 1.16 -3.94 17.16
N LEU A 201 1.48 -4.76 16.16
CA LEU A 201 2.62 -5.69 16.22
C LEU A 201 3.93 -4.95 16.52
N LEU A 202 4.18 -3.82 15.86
CA LEU A 202 5.38 -3.01 16.12
C LEU A 202 5.40 -2.43 17.54
N ASP A 203 4.25 -2.01 18.05
CA ASP A 203 4.10 -1.55 19.43
C ASP A 203 4.40 -2.67 20.44
N GLU A 204 3.90 -3.88 20.23
CA GLU A 204 4.15 -5.05 21.07
C GLU A 204 5.63 -5.46 21.09
N LEU A 205 6.32 -5.29 19.94
CA LEU A 205 7.75 -5.52 19.84
C LEU A 205 8.59 -4.37 20.46
N GLY A 206 7.96 -3.27 20.85
CA GLY A 206 8.60 -2.13 21.50
C GLY A 206 9.21 -1.11 20.54
N ALA A 207 8.70 -1.00 19.31
CA ALA A 207 9.13 0.04 18.38
C ALA A 207 8.63 1.42 18.84
N GLU A 208 9.53 2.38 18.98
CA GLU A 208 9.18 3.72 19.50
C GLU A 208 8.81 4.72 18.39
N ALA A 209 9.37 4.55 17.19
CA ALA A 209 9.13 5.44 16.06
C ALA A 209 9.08 4.69 14.73
N TYR A 210 7.95 4.79 14.04
CA TYR A 210 7.74 4.15 12.75
C TYR A 210 6.69 4.87 11.89
N MET A 211 6.68 4.50 10.61
CA MET A 211 5.61 4.76 9.66
C MET A 211 5.27 3.44 8.95
N VAL A 212 4.01 3.02 9.06
CA VAL A 212 3.44 1.90 8.31
C VAL A 212 2.60 2.49 7.19
N GLU A 213 2.76 1.98 5.97
CA GLU A 213 1.97 2.35 4.80
C GLU A 213 1.52 1.09 4.05
N ILE A 214 0.25 1.02 3.67
CA ILE A 214 -0.31 -0.04 2.83
C ILE A 214 -1.25 0.62 1.83
N GLY A 215 -0.94 0.53 0.53
CA GLY A 215 -1.84 1.01 -0.53
C GLY A 215 -2.18 2.51 -0.54
N GLY A 216 -1.49 3.33 0.24
CA GLY A 216 -1.76 4.75 0.46
C GLY A 216 -2.34 5.08 1.84
N GLU A 217 -2.81 4.08 2.59
CA GLU A 217 -3.20 4.21 3.99
C GLU A 217 -1.95 4.20 4.88
N VAL A 218 -1.88 5.11 5.85
CA VAL A 218 -0.66 5.36 6.63
C VAL A 218 -0.97 5.47 8.12
N ARG A 219 -0.09 4.92 8.97
CA ARG A 219 -0.05 5.19 10.41
C ARG A 219 1.36 5.53 10.83
N THR A 220 1.49 6.53 11.69
CA THR A 220 2.79 6.96 12.22
C THR A 220 2.81 6.90 13.74
N ARG A 221 4.00 6.64 14.29
CA ARG A 221 4.31 6.71 15.71
C ARG A 221 5.64 7.44 15.89
N GLY A 222 5.72 8.26 16.93
CA GLY A 222 6.93 8.99 17.31
C GLY A 222 7.41 9.96 16.22
N LEU A 223 8.71 10.27 16.27
CA LEU A 223 9.37 11.20 15.37
C LEU A 223 10.42 10.47 14.54
N ARG A 224 10.74 11.02 13.37
CA ARG A 224 11.86 10.54 12.55
C ARG A 224 13.18 10.73 13.31
N GLY A 225 14.24 10.05 12.86
CA GLY A 225 15.59 10.17 13.47
C GLY A 225 16.17 11.59 13.50
N ASP A 226 15.62 12.52 12.71
CA ASP A 226 15.96 13.96 12.73
C ASP A 226 15.14 14.78 13.76
N GLY A 227 14.31 14.13 14.57
CA GLY A 227 13.43 14.76 15.56
C GLY A 227 12.20 15.45 14.95
N THR A 228 11.91 15.26 13.66
CA THR A 228 10.75 15.86 12.99
C THR A 228 9.60 14.86 12.82
N PRO A 229 8.33 15.33 12.75
CA PRO A 229 7.21 14.46 12.42
C PRO A 229 7.40 13.79 11.05
N TRP A 230 6.71 12.68 10.84
CA TRP A 230 6.70 12.00 9.55
C TRP A 230 6.06 12.88 8.48
N ARG A 231 6.62 12.86 7.26
CA ARG A 231 6.13 13.67 6.13
C ARG A 231 5.35 12.78 5.19
N ILE A 232 4.04 12.96 5.16
CA ILE A 232 3.13 12.16 4.34
C ILE A 232 2.66 13.01 3.16
N GLY A 233 2.87 12.51 1.95
CA GLY A 233 2.46 13.20 0.73
C GLY A 233 1.00 12.91 0.38
N VAL A 234 0.21 13.95 0.17
CA VAL A 234 -1.10 13.88 -0.48
C VAL A 234 -0.88 14.13 -1.97
N GLU A 235 -1.32 13.18 -2.80
CA GLU A 235 -1.21 13.29 -4.26
C GLU A 235 -2.31 14.21 -4.80
N ALA A 236 -1.97 14.98 -5.84
CA ALA A 236 -2.96 15.63 -6.68
C ALA A 236 -3.76 14.51 -7.36
N PRO A 237 -5.09 14.59 -7.41
CA PRO A 237 -5.90 13.51 -7.98
C PRO A 237 -5.80 13.53 -9.52
N ILE A 238 -4.61 13.36 -10.10
CA ILE A 238 -4.38 13.37 -11.55
C ILE A 238 -4.21 11.92 -12.01
N ARG A 239 -5.06 11.48 -12.94
CA ARG A 239 -5.00 10.10 -13.45
C ARG A 239 -3.66 9.83 -14.15
N GLY A 240 -3.12 8.64 -13.90
CA GLY A 240 -1.87 8.17 -14.51
C GLY A 240 -0.61 8.95 -14.10
N ARG A 241 -0.71 9.92 -13.17
CA ARG A 241 0.43 10.72 -12.71
C ARG A 241 0.46 10.78 -11.20
N ARG A 242 1.64 10.54 -10.62
CA ARG A 242 1.89 10.78 -9.20
C ARG A 242 2.51 12.16 -9.05
N THR A 243 1.68 13.15 -8.77
CA THR A 243 2.11 14.52 -8.51
C THR A 243 1.81 14.85 -7.06
N LEU A 244 2.81 15.32 -6.32
CA LEU A 244 2.63 15.76 -4.95
C LEU A 244 1.81 17.06 -4.93
N HIS A 245 0.67 17.04 -4.22
CA HIS A 245 -0.16 18.22 -4.00
C HIS A 245 0.20 18.90 -2.69
N ARG A 246 0.30 18.11 -1.60
CA ARG A 246 0.53 18.64 -0.26
C ARG A 246 1.37 17.68 0.57
N VAL A 247 2.12 18.22 1.54
CA VAL A 247 2.84 17.43 2.55
C VAL A 247 2.20 17.69 3.91
N ILE A 248 1.73 16.63 4.54
CA ILE A 248 1.21 16.64 5.90
C ILE A 248 2.28 16.14 6.86
N ARG A 249 2.42 16.82 8.00
CA ARG A 249 3.31 16.40 9.08
C ARG A 249 2.49 15.61 10.09
N LEU A 250 2.79 14.32 10.22
CA LEU A 250 2.00 13.38 11.00
C LEU A 250 2.86 12.68 12.05
N SER A 251 2.43 12.70 13.30
CA SER A 251 3.03 11.97 14.41
C SER A 251 1.90 11.42 15.28
N ASP A 252 2.02 10.15 15.67
CA ASP A 252 1.06 9.46 16.55
C ASP A 252 -0.39 9.54 16.03
N ALA A 253 -0.55 9.42 14.71
CA ALA A 253 -1.84 9.50 14.03
C ALA A 253 -1.83 8.68 12.74
N SER A 254 -3.03 8.44 12.21
CA SER A 254 -3.25 7.72 10.97
C SER A 254 -3.87 8.60 9.91
N MET A 255 -3.63 8.30 8.64
CA MET A 255 -4.21 9.00 7.51
C MET A 255 -4.55 8.02 6.39
N ALA A 256 -5.77 8.11 5.87
CA ALA A 256 -6.21 7.37 4.69
C ALA A 256 -6.65 8.34 3.60
N THR A 257 -6.55 7.92 2.33
CA THR A 257 -6.97 8.74 1.19
C THR A 257 -7.79 7.94 0.19
N SER A 258 -9.06 8.32 0.02
CA SER A 258 -9.92 7.80 -1.05
C SER A 258 -9.85 8.72 -2.26
N GLY A 259 -9.89 8.16 -3.47
CA GLY A 259 -9.75 8.92 -4.72
C GLY A 259 -10.32 8.21 -5.94
N ASP A 260 -10.82 8.99 -6.90
CA ASP A 260 -11.41 8.50 -8.15
C ASP A 260 -10.39 8.26 -9.29
N TYR A 261 -9.12 8.59 -9.03
CA TYR A 261 -8.05 8.66 -10.03
C TYR A 261 -7.16 7.40 -10.10
N ARG A 262 -7.34 6.47 -9.16
CA ARG A 262 -6.57 5.20 -9.09
C ARG A 262 -7.36 4.00 -9.62
N SER A 263 -8.68 3.99 -9.45
CA SER A 263 -9.54 2.85 -9.80
C SER A 263 -10.85 3.34 -10.41
N PHE A 264 -11.02 3.08 -11.70
CA PHE A 264 -12.19 3.43 -12.50
C PHE A 264 -12.38 2.40 -13.64
N VAL A 265 -13.59 2.30 -14.16
CA VAL A 265 -13.90 1.53 -15.39
C VAL A 265 -14.49 2.47 -16.42
N GLU A 266 -14.15 2.26 -17.69
CA GLU A 266 -14.78 2.95 -18.81
C GLU A 266 -15.90 2.08 -19.39
N ILE A 267 -17.09 2.65 -19.49
CA ILE A 267 -18.28 2.01 -20.07
C ILE A 267 -18.91 3.00 -21.06
N ASP A 268 -19.01 2.60 -22.33
CA ASP A 268 -19.56 3.43 -23.42
C ASP A 268 -18.88 4.82 -23.55
N GLY A 269 -17.56 4.88 -23.33
CA GLY A 269 -16.78 6.13 -23.38
C GLY A 269 -17.02 7.06 -22.18
N GLN A 270 -17.76 6.61 -21.16
CA GLN A 270 -17.94 7.31 -19.90
C GLN A 270 -17.24 6.54 -18.77
N GLU A 271 -16.49 7.26 -17.94
CA GLU A 271 -15.76 6.66 -16.82
C GLU A 271 -16.61 6.64 -15.55
N TYR A 272 -16.47 5.56 -14.79
CA TYR A 272 -17.17 5.31 -13.53
C TYR A 272 -16.13 5.02 -12.45
N SER A 273 -16.20 5.74 -11.33
CA SER A 273 -15.41 5.44 -10.13
C SER A 273 -15.88 4.14 -9.47
N HIS A 274 -14.97 3.45 -8.78
CA HIS A 274 -15.28 2.27 -7.96
C HIS A 274 -16.09 2.60 -6.69
N THR A 275 -16.16 3.87 -6.30
CA THR A 275 -16.95 4.31 -5.14
C THR A 275 -18.43 4.35 -5.50
N ILE A 276 -19.22 3.42 -4.95
CA ILE A 276 -20.67 3.34 -5.15
C ILE A 276 -21.40 4.01 -4.00
N ASP A 277 -22.37 4.87 -4.32
CA ASP A 277 -23.33 5.37 -3.33
C ASP A 277 -24.40 4.30 -3.05
N PRO A 278 -24.45 3.69 -1.85
CA PRO A 278 -25.41 2.63 -1.53
C PRO A 278 -26.87 3.09 -1.66
N ARG A 279 -27.13 4.39 -1.43
CA ARG A 279 -28.47 4.99 -1.41
C ARG A 279 -29.04 5.08 -2.81
N THR A 280 -28.19 5.23 -3.83
CA THR A 280 -28.61 5.26 -5.24
C THR A 280 -28.32 3.95 -5.98
N GLY A 281 -27.35 3.18 -5.46
CA GLY A 281 -26.77 2.00 -6.08
C GLY A 281 -25.87 2.30 -7.29
N ARG A 282 -25.49 3.56 -7.50
CA ARG A 282 -24.69 4.01 -8.64
C ARG A 282 -23.33 4.53 -8.16
N PRO A 283 -22.28 4.47 -9.00
CA PRO A 283 -21.04 5.19 -8.77
C PRO A 283 -21.28 6.65 -8.42
N ALA A 284 -20.56 7.15 -7.43
CA ALA A 284 -20.62 8.55 -7.02
C ALA A 284 -20.27 9.46 -8.21
N ARG A 285 -21.06 10.53 -8.42
CA ARG A 285 -20.91 11.48 -9.53
C ARG A 285 -20.86 12.90 -9.01
N HIS A 286 -19.64 13.38 -8.77
CA HIS A 286 -19.34 14.74 -8.37
C HIS A 286 -17.88 15.06 -8.72
N ARG A 287 -17.48 16.32 -8.49
CA ARG A 287 -16.15 16.83 -8.84
C ARG A 287 -15.04 16.53 -7.83
N LEU A 288 -15.39 15.96 -6.67
CA LEU A 288 -14.42 15.56 -5.65
C LEU A 288 -13.50 14.46 -6.19
N GLY A 289 -12.21 14.77 -6.31
CA GLY A 289 -11.21 13.85 -6.88
C GLY A 289 -10.43 13.06 -5.81
N SER A 290 -10.25 13.64 -4.63
CA SER A 290 -9.71 12.92 -3.47
C SER A 290 -10.20 13.48 -2.14
N VAL A 291 -10.19 12.60 -1.14
CA VAL A 291 -10.39 12.96 0.26
C VAL A 291 -9.32 12.29 1.11
N SER A 292 -8.60 13.06 1.91
CA SER A 292 -7.68 12.56 2.92
C SER A 292 -8.26 12.79 4.32
N VAL A 293 -8.35 11.75 5.14
CA VAL A 293 -8.84 11.83 6.52
C VAL A 293 -7.73 11.46 7.48
N ILE A 294 -7.60 12.22 8.57
CA ILE A 294 -6.70 11.94 9.68
C ILE A 294 -7.53 11.51 10.89
N ALA A 295 -7.15 10.40 11.52
CA ALA A 295 -7.80 9.85 12.71
C ALA A 295 -6.80 9.09 13.59
N ASP A 296 -7.25 8.65 14.78
CA ASP A 296 -6.41 7.90 15.72
C ASP A 296 -6.11 6.48 15.21
N SER A 297 -7.07 5.87 14.51
CA SER A 297 -6.91 4.57 13.83
C SER A 297 -6.98 4.73 12.32
N CYS A 298 -6.19 3.95 11.61
CA CYS A 298 -6.18 3.96 10.16
C CYS A 298 -7.44 3.30 9.59
N MET A 299 -7.99 2.30 10.28
CA MET A 299 -9.29 1.70 10.00
C MET A 299 -10.42 2.75 9.97
N GLU A 300 -10.49 3.63 10.98
CA GLU A 300 -11.48 4.70 11.00
C GLU A 300 -11.22 5.71 9.87
N ALA A 301 -9.97 6.12 9.66
CA ALA A 301 -9.63 7.06 8.58
C ALA A 301 -10.05 6.53 7.20
N ASP A 302 -9.84 5.23 6.92
CA ASP A 302 -10.16 4.57 5.64
C ASP A 302 -11.67 4.57 5.38
N GLY A 303 -12.45 4.13 6.37
CA GLY A 303 -13.92 4.14 6.29
C GLY A 303 -14.50 5.55 6.16
N LEU A 304 -13.97 6.53 6.91
CA LEU A 304 -14.40 7.92 6.83
C LEU A 304 -14.02 8.58 5.51
N ALA A 305 -12.82 8.33 4.96
CA ALA A 305 -12.42 8.87 3.67
C ALA A 305 -13.36 8.39 2.55
N THR A 306 -13.75 7.11 2.59
CA THR A 306 -14.75 6.56 1.66
C THR A 306 -16.13 7.18 1.87
N THR A 307 -16.53 7.38 3.13
CA THR A 307 -17.80 8.05 3.47
C THR A 307 -17.89 9.43 2.83
N LEU A 308 -16.84 10.24 2.98
CA LEU A 308 -16.78 11.60 2.44
C LEU A 308 -16.73 11.60 0.91
N MET A 309 -16.04 10.61 0.32
CA MET A 309 -16.05 10.40 -1.13
C MET A 309 -17.45 10.03 -1.65
N VAL A 310 -18.32 9.39 -0.86
CA VAL A 310 -19.73 9.13 -1.26
C VAL A 310 -20.61 10.37 -1.05
N LEU A 311 -20.38 11.14 0.00
CA LEU A 311 -21.17 12.34 0.31
C LEU A 311 -20.90 13.49 -0.67
N GLY A 312 -19.70 13.56 -1.25
CA GLY A 312 -19.31 14.60 -2.19
C GLY A 312 -18.82 15.89 -1.51
N PRO A 313 -18.47 16.92 -2.30
CA PRO A 313 -17.69 18.05 -1.80
C PRO A 313 -18.44 18.91 -0.77
N GLU A 314 -19.69 19.26 -1.04
CA GLU A 314 -20.46 20.14 -0.14
C GLU A 314 -20.99 19.38 1.08
N ALA A 315 -21.81 18.34 0.86
CA ALA A 315 -22.41 17.58 1.96
C ALA A 315 -21.36 16.82 2.79
N GLY A 316 -20.27 16.35 2.16
CA GLY A 316 -19.16 15.73 2.86
C GLY A 316 -18.41 16.71 3.74
N TYR A 317 -18.12 17.93 3.25
CA TYR A 317 -17.47 18.97 4.07
C TYR A 317 -18.31 19.37 5.28
N GLU A 318 -19.61 19.59 5.09
CA GLU A 318 -20.55 19.93 6.16
C GLU A 318 -20.61 18.83 7.20
N TRP A 319 -20.86 17.58 6.77
CA TRP A 319 -20.94 16.44 7.67
C TRP A 319 -19.62 16.18 8.41
N ALA A 320 -18.47 16.30 7.74
CA ALA A 320 -17.16 16.16 8.38
C ALA A 320 -16.93 17.24 9.45
N SER A 321 -17.32 18.49 9.15
CA SER A 321 -17.17 19.62 10.07
C SER A 321 -18.07 19.46 11.30
N GLU A 322 -19.32 19.04 11.12
CA GLU A 322 -20.25 18.76 12.23
C GLU A 322 -19.77 17.62 13.14
N ASN A 323 -19.19 16.58 12.54
CA ASN A 323 -18.67 15.41 13.27
C ASN A 323 -17.21 15.57 13.73
N GLN A 324 -16.61 16.76 13.57
CA GLN A 324 -15.22 17.06 13.98
C GLN A 324 -14.16 16.14 13.35
N ILE A 325 -14.40 15.70 12.11
CA ILE A 325 -13.50 14.84 11.36
C ILE A 325 -12.43 15.70 10.69
N ALA A 326 -11.15 15.36 10.90
CA ALA A 326 -10.03 16.04 10.25
C ALA A 326 -9.87 15.56 8.80
N ALA A 327 -10.54 16.24 7.87
CA ALA A 327 -10.50 15.94 6.44
C ALA A 327 -9.94 17.09 5.58
N LEU A 328 -9.27 16.69 4.50
CA LEU A 328 -8.87 17.53 3.36
C LEU A 328 -9.55 16.99 2.10
N LEU A 329 -10.37 17.82 1.46
CA LEU A 329 -11.11 17.51 0.25
C LEU A 329 -10.46 18.24 -0.94
N ILE A 330 -10.17 17.54 -2.04
CA ILE A 330 -9.62 18.13 -3.26
C ILE A 330 -10.62 17.93 -4.41
N GLU A 331 -11.18 19.03 -4.88
CA GLU A 331 -12.13 19.09 -5.97
C GLU A 331 -11.43 19.46 -7.29
N ARG A 332 -11.86 18.83 -8.39
CA ARG A 332 -11.38 19.09 -9.75
C ARG A 332 -12.34 20.02 -10.50
N HIS A 333 -11.80 21.05 -11.15
CA HIS A 333 -12.55 21.91 -12.06
C HIS A 333 -12.38 21.49 -13.53
N GLU A 334 -13.30 21.95 -14.38
CA GLU A 334 -13.31 21.61 -15.82
C GLU A 334 -12.07 22.12 -16.57
N ASP A 335 -11.45 23.20 -16.09
CA ASP A 335 -10.21 23.77 -16.62
C ASP A 335 -8.94 22.99 -16.21
N GLY A 336 -9.10 21.89 -15.47
CA GLY A 336 -8.01 21.06 -14.98
C GLY A 336 -7.35 21.58 -13.69
N THR A 337 -7.84 22.67 -13.11
CA THR A 337 -7.38 23.17 -11.80
C THR A 337 -8.03 22.41 -10.65
N PHE A 338 -7.46 22.60 -9.45
CA PHE A 338 -7.95 21.98 -8.22
C PHE A 338 -8.25 23.05 -7.18
N THR A 339 -9.32 22.85 -6.41
CA THR A 339 -9.55 23.57 -5.16
C THR A 339 -9.49 22.61 -3.99
N GLU A 340 -8.85 23.04 -2.92
CA GLU A 340 -8.81 22.28 -1.68
C GLU A 340 -9.67 22.92 -0.59
N GLN A 341 -10.31 22.10 0.22
CA GLN A 341 -11.05 22.51 1.40
C GLN A 341 -10.64 21.63 2.57
N ALA A 342 -10.09 22.26 3.61
CA ALA A 342 -9.75 21.61 4.86
C ALA A 342 -10.84 21.91 5.90
N THR A 343 -11.29 20.86 6.59
CA THR A 343 -12.20 21.00 7.74
C THR A 343 -11.50 21.72 8.91
N PRO A 344 -12.25 22.35 9.84
CA PRO A 344 -11.65 22.99 11.00
C PRO A 344 -10.76 22.04 11.84
N ALA A 345 -11.13 20.76 11.94
CA ALA A 345 -10.35 19.77 12.67
C ALA A 345 -9.00 19.46 12.01
N PHE A 346 -8.90 19.58 10.68
CA PHE A 346 -7.66 19.36 9.93
C PHE A 346 -6.58 20.41 10.21
N SER A 347 -6.96 21.62 10.62
CA SER A 347 -6.04 22.73 10.91
C SER A 347 -4.93 22.38 11.92
N ARG A 348 -5.16 21.40 12.80
CA ARG A 348 -4.18 20.91 13.79
C ARG A 348 -2.95 20.26 13.16
N TYR A 349 -3.11 19.73 11.95
CA TYR A 349 -2.07 19.04 11.19
C TYR A 349 -1.44 19.94 10.13
N GLU A 350 -1.92 21.18 10.03
CA GLU A 350 -1.32 22.18 9.17
C GLU A 350 -0.03 22.70 9.82
N SER A 351 1.09 22.45 9.15
CA SER A 351 2.27 23.28 9.41
C SER A 351 1.95 24.70 8.96
N PRO A 352 2.40 25.76 9.68
CA PRO A 352 2.34 27.11 9.13
C PRO A 352 3.09 27.07 7.81
N ALA A 353 2.34 27.25 6.71
CA ALA A 353 2.89 27.19 5.38
C ALA A 353 4.00 28.25 5.27
N ARG A 354 5.21 27.81 4.95
CA ARG A 354 6.18 28.72 4.33
C ARG A 354 5.50 29.15 3.03
N ALA A 355 5.07 30.41 2.97
CA ALA A 355 4.34 31.00 1.87
C ALA A 355 4.82 30.45 0.52
N ALA A 356 3.94 29.72 -0.16
CA ALA A 356 4.13 29.39 -1.55
C ALA A 356 4.19 30.74 -2.30
N GLN A 357 5.36 31.06 -2.84
CA GLN A 357 5.49 32.19 -3.76
C GLN A 357 4.60 31.91 -4.97
N PRO A 358 3.77 32.86 -5.41
CA PRO A 358 2.97 32.69 -6.60
C PRO A 358 3.89 32.50 -7.82
N ALA A 359 3.48 31.59 -8.70
CA ALA A 359 4.11 31.33 -9.97
C ALA A 359 4.33 32.65 -10.73
N ALA A 360 5.58 32.89 -11.14
CA ALA A 360 5.95 34.06 -11.91
C ALA A 360 5.19 34.07 -13.24
N GLU A 361 4.32 35.06 -13.37
CA GLU A 361 3.58 35.41 -14.58
C GLU A 361 4.57 36.00 -15.60
N ASN A 362 4.76 35.32 -16.72
CA ASN A 362 5.52 35.83 -17.85
C ASN A 362 4.74 36.96 -18.53
N SER A 363 5.01 38.22 -18.16
CA SER A 363 4.62 39.38 -18.94
C SER A 363 5.85 40.03 -19.57
N ALA A 364 5.99 39.83 -20.87
CA ALA A 364 6.89 40.57 -21.72
C ALA A 364 6.43 42.03 -21.82
N THR A 365 7.26 42.96 -21.37
CA THR A 365 7.33 44.32 -21.90
C THR A 365 8.77 44.77 -21.84
N GLY A 366 9.39 44.88 -23.01
CA GLY A 366 10.65 45.58 -23.15
C GLY A 366 10.42 47.07 -23.06
N ASP A 367 11.32 47.77 -22.37
CA ASP A 367 11.65 49.14 -22.69
C ASP A 367 13.14 49.38 -22.40
N HIS A 368 13.75 50.17 -23.29
CA HIS A 368 15.17 50.47 -23.36
C HIS A 368 15.57 51.54 -22.35
N GLY A 369 16.74 51.38 -21.71
CA GLY A 369 17.36 52.44 -20.92
C GLY A 369 18.82 52.12 -20.61
N ALA A 370 19.72 52.82 -21.29
CA ALA A 370 21.16 52.64 -21.29
C ALA A 370 21.85 53.00 -19.96
N ALA A 371 22.94 52.30 -19.64
CA ALA A 371 24.12 52.86 -18.99
C ALA A 371 25.33 51.94 -19.26
N ASP A 372 26.35 52.53 -19.88
CA ASP A 372 27.70 51.99 -20.04
C ASP A 372 28.32 51.62 -18.68
N ASP A 373 29.03 50.48 -18.61
CA ASP A 373 30.36 50.47 -18.00
C ASP A 373 31.18 49.25 -18.46
N ASP A 374 32.46 49.54 -18.67
CA ASP A 374 33.49 48.83 -19.38
C ASP A 374 34.19 47.83 -18.42
N ASP A 375 34.12 46.52 -18.66
CA ASP A 375 35.02 45.54 -17.99
C ASP A 375 35.31 44.33 -18.89
N GLN A 376 36.34 44.47 -19.73
CA GLN A 376 36.91 43.38 -20.53
C GLN A 376 37.76 42.43 -19.66
N GLY A 377 37.09 41.62 -18.84
CA GLY A 377 37.63 40.43 -18.18
C GLY A 377 37.17 39.16 -18.89
N GLY A 378 37.72 38.88 -20.08
CA GLY A 378 37.20 37.87 -21.01
C GLY A 378 37.10 36.43 -20.46
N LEU A 379 36.07 35.72 -20.93
CA LEU A 379 35.78 34.29 -20.71
C LEU A 379 36.91 33.31 -21.13
N LEU A 380 37.89 33.80 -21.89
CA LEU A 380 38.90 32.97 -22.55
C LEU A 380 39.82 32.20 -21.56
N PRO A 381 40.39 32.80 -20.50
CA PRO A 381 41.10 32.06 -19.46
C PRO A 381 40.27 30.98 -18.75
N ILE A 382 38.97 31.21 -18.54
CA ILE A 382 38.07 30.23 -17.89
C ILE A 382 37.84 29.03 -18.81
N LEU A 383 37.62 29.28 -20.11
CA LEU A 383 37.44 28.22 -21.10
C LEU A 383 38.72 27.40 -21.31
N LEU A 384 39.89 28.04 -21.30
CA LEU A 384 41.18 27.35 -21.39
C LEU A 384 41.46 26.48 -20.16
N ALA A 385 41.17 26.99 -18.95
CA ALA A 385 41.31 26.23 -17.72
C ALA A 385 40.36 25.02 -17.67
N SER A 386 39.10 25.22 -18.06
CA SER A 386 38.08 24.16 -18.09
C SER A 386 38.39 23.08 -19.13
N GLY A 387 38.88 23.49 -20.31
CA GLY A 387 39.31 22.57 -21.37
C GLY A 387 40.51 21.71 -20.95
N ALA A 388 41.49 22.28 -20.24
CA ALA A 388 42.65 21.54 -19.76
C ALA A 388 42.27 20.46 -18.74
N VAL A 389 41.35 20.76 -17.81
CA VAL A 389 40.86 19.78 -16.82
C VAL A 389 40.13 18.62 -17.51
N PHE A 390 39.28 18.90 -18.49
CA PHE A 390 38.58 17.87 -19.26
C PHE A 390 39.55 16.97 -20.03
N LEU A 391 40.59 17.54 -20.65
CA LEU A 391 41.60 16.78 -21.40
C LEU A 391 42.41 15.84 -20.48
N ILE A 392 42.76 16.29 -19.27
CA ILE A 392 43.45 15.46 -18.28
C ILE A 392 42.56 14.30 -17.83
N ALA A 393 41.28 14.56 -17.55
CA ALA A 393 40.33 13.53 -17.17
C ALA A 393 40.13 12.49 -18.30
N PHE A 394 40.02 12.94 -19.55
CA PHE A 394 39.88 12.06 -20.71
C PHE A 394 41.12 11.21 -20.95
N ALA A 395 42.32 11.79 -20.82
CA ALA A 395 43.58 11.06 -20.92
C ALA A 395 43.73 10.02 -19.79
N GLY A 396 43.29 10.35 -18.57
CA GLY A 396 43.28 9.42 -17.44
C GLY A 396 42.34 8.22 -17.65
N MET A 397 41.14 8.47 -18.18
CA MET A 397 40.20 7.39 -18.54
C MET A 397 40.74 6.53 -19.69
N ALA A 398 41.32 7.14 -20.73
CA ALA A 398 41.91 6.40 -21.86
C ALA A 398 43.10 5.53 -21.44
N ALA A 399 44.00 6.05 -20.59
CA ALA A 399 45.09 5.27 -20.01
C ALA A 399 44.56 4.14 -19.12
N GLY A 400 43.52 4.40 -18.33
CA GLY A 400 42.86 3.37 -17.50
C GLY A 400 42.33 2.20 -18.33
N VAL A 401 41.73 2.47 -19.50
CA VAL A 401 41.21 1.45 -20.41
C VAL A 401 42.33 0.69 -21.16
N ILE A 402 43.43 1.35 -21.50
CA ILE A 402 44.58 0.71 -22.19
C ILE A 402 45.38 -0.18 -21.25
N PHE A 403 45.55 0.21 -19.97
CA PHE A 403 46.36 -0.55 -19.00
C PHE A 403 45.55 -1.55 -18.17
N SER A 404 44.24 -1.37 -18.04
CA SER A 404 43.35 -2.39 -17.49
C SER A 404 42.99 -3.37 -18.61
N ASN A 405 43.78 -4.44 -18.77
CA ASN A 405 43.48 -5.56 -19.68
C ASN A 405 42.26 -6.40 -19.22
N ARG A 406 41.18 -5.73 -18.82
CA ARG A 406 39.89 -6.30 -18.43
C ARG A 406 38.90 -6.02 -19.55
N ARG A 407 38.40 -7.07 -20.21
CA ARG A 407 37.25 -6.95 -21.10
C ARG A 407 36.05 -6.45 -20.28
N LEU A 408 35.39 -5.40 -20.76
CA LEU A 408 34.11 -4.94 -20.25
C LEU A 408 33.13 -6.11 -20.30
N LYS A 409 32.65 -6.57 -19.14
CA LYS A 409 31.48 -7.45 -19.07
C LYS A 409 30.28 -6.59 -19.49
N GLY A 410 29.76 -6.83 -20.68
CA GLY A 410 28.48 -6.28 -21.10
C GLY A 410 27.39 -6.75 -20.14
N SER A 411 26.70 -5.79 -19.52
CA SER A 411 25.42 -6.04 -18.88
C SER A 411 24.39 -6.13 -20.02
N CYS A 412 23.88 -7.33 -20.32
CA CYS A 412 22.65 -7.45 -21.10
C CYS A 412 21.55 -6.74 -20.31
N GLY A 413 21.21 -5.52 -20.71
CA GLY A 413 20.24 -4.66 -20.03
C GLY A 413 18.84 -5.27 -20.01
N GLY A 414 18.57 -6.15 -19.04
CA GLY A 414 17.24 -6.62 -18.70
C GLY A 414 16.56 -7.55 -19.72
N LEU A 415 17.29 -8.12 -20.69
CA LEU A 415 16.73 -9.03 -21.71
C LEU A 415 16.98 -10.53 -21.42
N ALA A 416 17.47 -10.87 -20.23
CA ALA A 416 17.63 -12.25 -19.82
C ALA A 416 16.25 -12.91 -19.64
N GLY A 417 15.78 -13.65 -20.64
CA GLY A 417 14.58 -14.48 -20.55
C GLY A 417 13.54 -14.28 -21.66
N MET A 418 13.73 -13.33 -22.58
CA MET A 418 12.82 -13.21 -23.73
C MET A 418 13.18 -14.23 -24.82
N ARG A 419 12.19 -15.07 -25.15
CA ARG A 419 12.23 -16.03 -26.26
C ARG A 419 11.28 -15.52 -27.35
N ASP A 420 11.64 -15.74 -28.61
CA ASP A 420 10.69 -15.57 -29.71
C ASP A 420 9.63 -16.69 -29.72
N GLU A 421 8.63 -16.58 -30.60
CA GLU A 421 7.52 -17.54 -30.72
C GLU A 421 7.98 -18.97 -31.12
N ASP A 422 9.24 -19.12 -31.55
CA ASP A 422 9.86 -20.41 -31.87
C ASP A 422 10.83 -20.90 -30.75
N GLY A 423 10.95 -20.17 -29.64
CA GLY A 423 11.72 -20.54 -28.46
C GLY A 423 13.21 -20.16 -28.49
N GLY A 424 13.66 -19.37 -29.46
CA GLY A 424 15.03 -18.88 -29.61
C GLY A 424 15.36 -17.71 -28.68
N VAL A 425 16.57 -17.72 -28.10
CA VAL A 425 17.10 -16.60 -27.28
C VAL A 425 17.69 -15.52 -28.18
N GLN A 426 17.11 -14.32 -28.14
CA GLN A 426 17.62 -13.18 -28.91
C GLN A 426 18.87 -12.58 -28.26
N CYS A 427 20.04 -13.04 -28.69
CA CYS A 427 21.29 -12.29 -28.51
C CYS A 427 22.36 -12.69 -29.55
N GLU A 428 22.08 -12.50 -30.84
CA GLU A 428 23.10 -12.61 -31.89
C GLU A 428 23.71 -11.25 -32.20
N SER A 429 24.56 -10.74 -31.30
CA SER A 429 25.55 -9.72 -31.65
C SER A 429 26.63 -9.63 -30.57
N CYS A 430 27.62 -10.52 -30.61
CA CYS A 430 29.02 -10.25 -30.19
C CYS A 430 29.92 -11.44 -30.57
N GLY A 431 31.09 -11.14 -31.15
CA GLY A 431 31.90 -12.05 -31.94
C GLY A 431 32.58 -13.24 -31.22
N THR A 432 32.84 -14.26 -32.04
CA THR A 432 33.71 -15.47 -31.93
C THR A 432 33.88 -16.12 -30.55
N PRO A 433 33.47 -17.40 -30.38
CA PRO A 433 33.74 -18.15 -29.17
C PRO A 433 35.23 -18.54 -29.05
N SER A 434 35.70 -18.59 -27.80
CA SER A 434 37.05 -19.04 -27.39
C SER A 434 37.26 -20.55 -27.62
N PRO A 435 38.48 -21.05 -27.90
CA PRO A 435 38.74 -22.47 -28.20
C PRO A 435 38.58 -23.48 -27.05
N ASP A 436 38.19 -23.05 -25.84
CA ASP A 436 38.07 -23.95 -24.68
C ASP A 436 36.74 -24.73 -24.63
N CYS A 437 35.95 -24.71 -25.70
CA CYS A 437 34.85 -25.66 -25.89
C CYS A 437 35.32 -26.80 -26.80
N SER A 438 36.26 -27.61 -26.31
CA SER A 438 36.64 -28.88 -26.93
C SER A 438 36.62 -29.99 -25.88
N GLY A 439 35.57 -30.81 -25.94
CA GLY A 439 35.38 -32.04 -25.17
C GLY A 439 34.27 -32.86 -25.83
N GLU A 440 34.66 -33.99 -26.41
CA GLU A 440 34.00 -34.79 -27.44
C GLU A 440 32.68 -35.53 -27.08
N PRO A 441 31.98 -36.09 -28.10
CA PRO A 441 30.60 -36.57 -28.01
C PRO A 441 30.49 -38.09 -27.72
N ALA A 442 29.30 -38.52 -27.29
CA ALA A 442 28.88 -39.93 -27.37
C ALA A 442 27.63 -40.05 -28.24
N GLU A 443 27.67 -41.06 -29.11
CA GLU A 443 26.88 -41.27 -30.31
C GLU A 443 25.42 -41.70 -30.10
N ALA A 444 24.72 -41.60 -31.24
CA ALA A 444 23.33 -41.89 -31.55
C ALA A 444 22.87 -43.34 -31.38
N GLY A 445 21.53 -43.50 -31.32
CA GLY A 445 20.87 -44.66 -31.90
C GLY A 445 19.51 -45.00 -31.27
N GLY A 446 18.43 -44.93 -32.05
CA GLY A 446 17.24 -45.74 -31.80
C GLY A 446 15.87 -45.08 -31.97
N THR A 447 15.44 -44.94 -33.23
CA THR A 447 14.10 -45.30 -33.76
C THR A 447 12.85 -45.11 -32.88
N ALA A 448 11.92 -44.27 -33.37
CA ALA A 448 10.49 -44.30 -33.06
C ALA A 448 9.84 -45.65 -33.46
N PRO A 449 8.62 -45.95 -32.96
CA PRO A 449 7.44 -45.49 -33.71
C PRO A 449 6.28 -44.95 -32.86
N ARG A 450 5.42 -44.19 -33.56
CA ARG A 450 4.14 -43.62 -33.11
C ARG A 450 3.00 -44.66 -33.10
N SER A 451 1.95 -44.30 -32.33
CA SER A 451 0.51 -44.55 -32.50
C SER A 451 -0.11 -45.83 -31.91
N PRO A 452 -1.45 -45.91 -31.67
CA PRO A 452 -2.47 -44.85 -31.44
C PRO A 452 -3.58 -45.24 -30.40
N ALA A 453 -4.66 -44.43 -30.37
CA ALA A 453 -6.01 -44.64 -29.79
C ALA A 453 -6.20 -44.16 -28.33
N GLY A 454 -7.16 -43.32 -27.96
CA GLY A 454 -8.47 -43.01 -28.57
C GLY A 454 -9.55 -43.83 -27.88
N ASN A 455 -10.43 -43.18 -27.11
CA ASN A 455 -11.85 -43.55 -27.04
C ASN A 455 -12.66 -42.45 -26.33
N ASP A 456 -13.53 -41.84 -27.14
CA ASP A 456 -14.86 -41.35 -26.76
C ASP A 456 -15.67 -42.43 -26.05
N CYS A 457 -16.55 -41.99 -25.14
CA CYS A 457 -17.83 -42.64 -24.87
C CYS A 457 -18.87 -41.56 -24.54
N SER A 458 -19.73 -41.27 -25.52
CA SER A 458 -21.06 -40.70 -25.33
C SER A 458 -22.08 -41.85 -25.36
N ALA A 459 -23.05 -41.88 -24.43
CA ALA A 459 -24.50 -42.05 -24.69
C ALA A 459 -25.28 -42.62 -23.47
N ASP A 460 -26.33 -41.86 -23.11
CA ASP A 460 -27.71 -42.26 -22.80
C ASP A 460 -28.15 -43.11 -21.58
N LYS A 461 -29.04 -42.44 -20.81
CA LYS A 461 -30.36 -42.84 -20.25
C LYS A 461 -30.49 -43.78 -19.04
N ALA A 462 -31.28 -43.26 -18.08
CA ALA A 462 -32.45 -43.87 -17.40
C ALA A 462 -32.38 -43.91 -15.86
N GLU A 463 -33.28 -43.12 -15.25
CA GLU A 463 -34.19 -43.39 -14.12
C GLU A 463 -33.75 -44.29 -12.94
N GLY A 464 -33.77 -43.67 -11.75
CA GLY A 464 -34.51 -44.14 -10.56
C GLY A 464 -34.04 -45.38 -9.81
N GLU A 465 -33.45 -45.21 -8.62
CA GLU A 465 -33.98 -45.76 -7.35
C GLU A 465 -33.11 -45.38 -6.15
N ALA A 466 -33.77 -45.26 -4.99
CA ALA A 466 -33.21 -44.86 -3.71
C ALA A 466 -32.40 -45.99 -3.04
N CYS A 467 -31.38 -45.61 -2.25
CA CYS A 467 -30.90 -46.41 -1.12
C CYS A 467 -30.40 -45.49 0.00
N GLY A 468 -30.90 -45.72 1.21
CA GLY A 468 -30.56 -45.02 2.45
C GLY A 468 -29.26 -45.50 3.10
N PRO A 469 -28.94 -45.02 4.33
CA PRO A 469 -27.57 -44.91 4.83
C PRO A 469 -27.11 -46.14 5.63
N GLU A 470 -25.82 -46.47 5.53
CA GLU A 470 -25.14 -47.44 6.40
C GLU A 470 -24.39 -46.74 7.54
N VAL A 471 -24.61 -47.26 8.75
CA VAL A 471 -23.88 -47.01 10.00
C VAL A 471 -23.08 -48.27 10.33
N PRO A 472 -21.87 -48.17 10.91
CA PRO A 472 -21.34 -49.25 11.74
C PRO A 472 -21.21 -48.83 13.21
N ALA A 473 -21.78 -49.67 14.08
CA ALA A 473 -21.63 -49.65 15.53
C ALA A 473 -20.38 -50.44 15.97
N GLY A 474 -19.84 -50.10 17.15
CA GLY A 474 -18.80 -50.90 17.80
C GLY A 474 -18.45 -50.40 19.22
N CYS A 475 -19.21 -50.84 20.22
CA CYS A 475 -18.75 -50.91 21.62
C CYS A 475 -19.05 -52.31 22.17
N PRO A 476 -18.11 -52.98 22.86
CA PRO A 476 -18.40 -53.97 23.88
C PRO A 476 -18.42 -53.29 25.27
N GLY A 477 -19.43 -53.61 26.07
CA GLY A 477 -19.58 -53.10 27.43
C GLY A 477 -18.77 -53.85 28.47
N ASP A 478 -18.66 -53.26 29.66
CA ASP A 478 -18.83 -54.02 30.90
C ASP A 478 -19.20 -53.10 32.08
N GLN A 479 -20.21 -53.56 32.82
CA GLN A 479 -20.55 -53.38 34.24
C GLN A 479 -20.09 -52.14 35.03
N GLY A 480 -21.07 -51.43 35.60
CA GLY A 480 -20.87 -50.54 36.76
C GLY A 480 -22.05 -49.61 37.02
N ASN A 481 -22.86 -49.92 38.03
CA ASN A 481 -24.13 -49.29 38.36
C ASN A 481 -23.97 -48.06 39.29
N CYS A 482 -24.91 -47.10 39.17
CA CYS A 482 -25.47 -46.22 40.22
C CYS A 482 -24.84 -44.86 40.63
N THR A 483 -25.62 -43.81 40.31
CA THR A 483 -26.21 -42.75 41.18
C THR A 483 -25.39 -41.58 41.77
N GLU A 484 -26.07 -40.43 41.80
CA GLU A 484 -25.71 -39.13 42.37
C GLU A 484 -25.35 -39.13 43.87
N THR A 485 -24.78 -37.98 44.28
CA THR A 485 -24.47 -37.44 45.61
C THR A 485 -23.15 -37.82 46.27
N GLU A 486 -22.18 -36.89 46.23
CA GLU A 486 -21.49 -36.31 47.41
C GLU A 486 -20.65 -35.05 47.02
N CYS A 487 -20.78 -34.00 47.83
CA CYS A 487 -19.99 -32.75 47.88
C CYS A 487 -18.89 -32.90 48.98
N PRO A 488 -18.02 -31.93 49.39
CA PRO A 488 -17.62 -30.59 48.87
C PRO A 488 -16.09 -30.23 49.06
N LEU A 489 -15.76 -28.94 48.88
CA LEU A 489 -14.56 -28.13 49.28
C LEU A 489 -13.51 -27.92 48.16
N SER A 490 -13.09 -26.69 47.79
CA SER A 490 -12.87 -25.46 48.57
C SER A 490 -13.03 -24.20 47.72
N ALA A 491 -13.69 -23.20 48.31
CA ALA A 491 -13.81 -21.82 47.85
C ALA A 491 -12.76 -20.90 48.51
N ALA A 492 -12.34 -19.87 47.78
CA ALA A 492 -11.71 -18.63 48.25
C ALA A 492 -11.82 -17.63 47.09
N VAL A 493 -12.35 -16.41 47.15
CA VAL A 493 -12.96 -15.54 48.15
C VAL A 493 -13.87 -14.59 47.35
N THR A 494 -15.07 -14.28 47.86
CA THR A 494 -15.98 -13.27 47.30
C THR A 494 -15.87 -11.97 48.11
N GLU A 495 -16.07 -10.85 47.41
CA GLU A 495 -16.93 -9.72 47.82
C GLU A 495 -16.29 -8.42 48.34
N ALA A 496 -16.49 -7.35 47.56
CA ALA A 496 -16.68 -5.99 48.09
C ALA A 496 -17.65 -5.17 47.19
N ARG A 497 -18.93 -5.23 47.60
CA ARG A 497 -19.93 -4.14 47.67
C ARG A 497 -20.38 -3.39 46.40
N ARG A 498 -21.64 -3.68 46.03
CA ARG A 498 -22.64 -2.69 45.61
C ARG A 498 -23.07 -1.83 46.81
N THR A 499 -23.13 -0.51 46.64
CA THR A 499 -24.27 0.37 46.98
C THR A 499 -23.90 1.83 46.69
N SER A 500 -24.56 2.46 45.72
CA SER A 500 -25.32 3.70 45.95
C SER A 500 -25.96 4.18 44.63
N ALA A 501 -27.28 4.39 44.70
CA ALA A 501 -28.04 5.18 43.76
C ALA A 501 -28.41 6.50 44.45
N SER A 502 -28.41 7.58 43.66
CA SER A 502 -29.14 8.85 43.81
C SER A 502 -28.90 9.74 45.05
N ALA A 503 -28.34 10.94 44.82
CA ALA A 503 -28.97 12.22 45.16
C ALA A 503 -28.13 13.43 44.67
N ARG A 504 -28.82 14.34 43.96
CA ARG A 504 -28.47 15.73 43.53
C ARG A 504 -27.66 15.92 42.26
#